data_AF-A0A172Y180-F1
#
_entry.id   AF-A0A172Y180-F1
#
_cell.length_a   1.000
_cell.length_b   1.000
_cell.length_c   1.000
_cell.angle_alpha   90.00
_cell.angle_beta   90.00
_cell.angle_gamma   90.00
#
_symmetry.space_group_name_H-M   'P 1'
#
loop_
_entity.id
_entity.type
_entity.pdbx_description
1 polymer ?
#
loop_
_entity_poly.entity_id
_entity_poly.type
_entity_poly.pdbx_seq_one_letter_code
_entity_poly.pdbx_strand_id
1 'polypeptide(L)'
;MVLQRDQKLKIWGTSDIGEKVEVNFQNKKYNTIADNSGNWKITLPEMKSGGPFTMTINEITLKNILIGDVYMCSGQSNMELPMRRVKMLYPEELKNANNSNIRFFTVPQKYDFKITQNNLDGGIWEETNPQSIQNFSAVAYFFAKEMYQYNKIPVGIINSSLGGSPIQAWMDESSLKKYPEYLAEAQKWRNDELISQTESSERVLSDTWSAELDQSDAGIFNHWEKPEFNDFDWKKMNVPGSWEDIEKPFDGSIWFRKEIFLPKGAEKNTAFLNLGRIKDADVTYINGKKVGNVTYEYPPRWYDIPAGVLKEGKNIIAVRITNGSGKGEFIKDKDYFLQIGSEKIDLKGEWKYKIGAIMNRPAPGQTFIRWKPTGLYNAMLNPLIQYPIKAVLWYQGESNTAKPQEYQDLLSTMILDWRNKWNQKNLPFLIVQLANFMEAKPEPTESNWAELREQQRRVSQTIPKTGLAITIDIGEWNDIHPLNKKEVGKRLSLQAQKTLFDSNIIADGPVYESMKINGNKIILSFKKGTNNFSSVSELKGFAIKGKDGVFKWAQAKIEGSKIIVWNDEIKDPIAVRYAWADNPDKANLKNKSGLPASPFTTE
;
A
#
# COMPACT_ATOMS: atom_id res chain seq x y z
N MET A 1 -25.18 -3.36 -1.84
CA MET A 1 -24.56 -2.07 -1.46
C MET A 1 -24.70 -1.78 0.03
N VAL A 2 -24.00 -0.78 0.58
CA VAL A 2 -24.12 -0.32 1.98
C VAL A 2 -24.27 1.20 2.02
N LEU A 3 -25.39 1.71 2.52
CA LEU A 3 -25.64 3.14 2.72
C LEU A 3 -25.26 3.56 4.16
N GLN A 4 -24.78 4.79 4.33
CA GLN A 4 -24.36 5.30 5.64
C GLN A 4 -25.54 5.49 6.62
N ARG A 5 -25.44 4.91 7.81
CA ARG A 5 -26.40 5.11 8.90
C ARG A 5 -26.22 6.47 9.59
N ASP A 6 -27.23 6.89 10.36
CA ASP A 6 -27.20 8.08 11.23
C ASP A 6 -26.74 9.37 10.51
N GLN A 7 -26.99 9.44 9.20
CA GLN A 7 -26.80 10.62 8.36
C GLN A 7 -27.91 10.67 7.30
N LYS A 8 -28.30 11.88 6.90
CA LYS A 8 -29.22 12.06 5.78
C LYS A 8 -28.59 11.48 4.52
N LEU A 9 -29.32 10.61 3.83
CA LEU A 9 -28.82 9.95 2.64
C LEU A 9 -29.26 10.70 1.40
N LYS A 10 -28.31 10.96 0.51
CA LYS A 10 -28.60 11.49 -0.81
C LYS A 10 -28.76 10.31 -1.76
N ILE A 11 -29.88 10.27 -2.47
CA ILE A 11 -30.09 9.40 -3.63
C ILE A 11 -30.21 10.32 -4.83
N TRP A 12 -29.46 10.07 -5.89
CA TRP A 12 -29.39 10.93 -7.05
C TRP A 12 -29.20 10.11 -8.33
N GLY A 13 -29.45 10.75 -9.45
CA GLY A 13 -29.26 10.16 -10.77
C GLY A 13 -29.66 11.13 -11.86
N THR A 14 -29.82 10.60 -13.06
CA THR A 14 -30.32 11.33 -14.23
C THR A 14 -31.60 10.69 -14.76
N SER A 15 -32.44 11.46 -15.42
CA SER A 15 -33.67 11.03 -16.09
C SER A 15 -34.06 12.07 -17.15
N ASP A 16 -35.20 11.90 -17.84
CA ASP A 16 -35.66 12.89 -18.81
C ASP A 16 -35.98 14.23 -18.11
N ILE A 17 -35.79 15.36 -18.80
CA ILE A 17 -36.05 16.70 -18.25
C ILE A 17 -37.51 16.81 -17.82
N GLY A 18 -37.75 17.22 -16.57
CA GLY A 18 -39.11 17.34 -16.02
C GLY A 18 -39.77 16.01 -15.66
N GLU A 19 -39.07 14.88 -15.79
CA GLU A 19 -39.58 13.58 -15.37
C GLU A 19 -39.82 13.56 -13.85
N LYS A 20 -40.96 13.00 -13.45
CA LYS A 20 -41.27 12.75 -12.04
C LYS A 20 -40.52 11.49 -11.59
N VAL A 21 -39.74 11.63 -10.53
CA VAL A 21 -38.99 10.52 -9.93
C VAL A 21 -39.60 10.20 -8.57
N GLU A 22 -40.13 8.99 -8.43
CA GLU A 22 -40.60 8.42 -7.17
C GLU A 22 -39.57 7.41 -6.65
N VAL A 23 -39.08 7.64 -5.42
CA VAL A 23 -38.25 6.68 -4.68
C VAL A 23 -39.06 6.08 -3.55
N ASN A 24 -39.21 4.76 -3.54
CA ASN A 24 -39.77 4.02 -2.42
C ASN A 24 -38.65 3.34 -1.64
N PHE A 25 -38.56 3.63 -0.34
CA PHE A 25 -37.60 2.98 0.55
C PHE A 25 -38.16 2.84 1.96
N GLN A 26 -38.02 1.65 2.56
CA GLN A 26 -38.56 1.32 3.89
C GLN A 26 -40.02 1.76 4.09
N ASN A 27 -40.90 1.39 3.14
CA ASN A 27 -42.33 1.70 3.15
C ASN A 27 -42.67 3.21 3.13
N LYS A 28 -41.71 4.07 2.72
CA LYS A 28 -41.93 5.51 2.53
C LYS A 28 -41.70 5.89 1.07
N LYS A 29 -42.54 6.79 0.57
CA LYS A 29 -42.48 7.40 -0.76
C LYS A 29 -41.82 8.77 -0.67
N TYR A 30 -40.91 9.03 -1.59
CA TYR A 30 -40.24 10.30 -1.77
C TYR A 30 -40.36 10.69 -3.24
N ASN A 31 -40.65 11.95 -3.52
CA ASN A 31 -40.86 12.43 -4.89
C ASN A 31 -39.95 13.62 -5.18
N THR A 32 -39.42 13.67 -6.40
CA THR A 32 -38.74 14.84 -6.96
C THR A 32 -39.05 14.94 -8.45
N ILE A 33 -38.61 16.02 -9.07
CA ILE A 33 -38.64 16.21 -10.52
C ILE A 33 -37.20 16.42 -10.99
N ALA A 34 -36.85 15.86 -12.15
CA ALA A 34 -35.55 16.13 -12.77
C ALA A 34 -35.47 17.55 -13.31
N ASP A 35 -34.31 18.18 -13.07
CA ASP A 35 -34.05 19.56 -13.47
C ASP A 35 -33.85 19.71 -14.98
N ASN A 36 -33.59 20.94 -15.43
CA ASN A 36 -33.36 21.28 -16.83
C ASN A 36 -32.09 20.66 -17.43
N SER A 37 -31.27 20.01 -16.61
CA SER A 37 -30.09 19.24 -17.03
C SER A 37 -30.32 17.72 -16.89
N GLY A 38 -31.55 17.31 -16.58
CA GLY A 38 -31.93 15.90 -16.37
C GLY A 38 -31.45 15.34 -15.04
N ASN A 39 -30.86 16.13 -14.14
CA ASN A 39 -30.41 15.63 -12.84
C ASN A 39 -31.55 15.65 -11.83
N TRP A 40 -31.58 14.65 -10.96
CA TRP A 40 -32.52 14.62 -9.84
C TRP A 40 -31.83 14.17 -8.56
N LYS A 41 -32.38 14.58 -7.42
CA LYS A 41 -31.86 14.23 -6.10
C LYS A 41 -32.96 14.22 -5.05
N ILE A 42 -32.98 13.18 -4.25
CA ILE A 42 -33.80 13.05 -3.05
C ILE A 42 -32.89 12.93 -1.82
N THR A 43 -33.32 13.54 -0.72
CA THR A 43 -32.67 13.37 0.58
C THR A 43 -33.56 12.52 1.48
N LEU A 44 -33.13 11.31 1.78
CA LEU A 44 -33.78 10.42 2.73
C LEU A 44 -33.38 10.82 4.17
N PRO A 45 -34.26 10.61 5.16
CA PRO A 45 -33.95 10.87 6.56
C PRO A 45 -32.85 9.93 7.07
N GLU A 46 -32.30 10.26 8.23
CA GLU A 46 -31.35 9.42 8.95
C GLU A 46 -32.01 8.09 9.33
N MET A 47 -31.25 7.00 9.21
CA MET A 47 -31.72 5.65 9.51
C MET A 47 -30.71 4.89 10.36
N LYS A 48 -31.23 4.00 11.21
CA LYS A 48 -30.41 3.06 11.98
C LYS A 48 -29.89 1.93 11.09
N SER A 49 -28.85 1.26 11.56
CA SER A 49 -28.28 0.11 10.86
C SER A 49 -29.30 -1.01 10.68
N GLY A 50 -29.25 -1.71 9.55
CA GLY A 50 -30.14 -2.83 9.25
C GLY A 50 -30.14 -3.24 7.78
N GLY A 51 -31.11 -4.06 7.41
CA GLY A 51 -31.28 -4.63 6.07
C GLY A 51 -31.17 -6.16 6.10
N PRO A 52 -31.17 -6.81 4.92
CA PRO A 52 -31.25 -6.21 3.59
C PRO A 52 -32.61 -5.55 3.31
N PHE A 53 -32.57 -4.37 2.70
CA PHE A 53 -33.75 -3.64 2.22
C PHE A 53 -33.82 -3.65 0.70
N THR A 54 -34.99 -3.29 0.18
CA THR A 54 -35.22 -3.02 -1.25
C THR A 54 -35.61 -1.56 -1.41
N MET A 55 -35.06 -0.90 -2.43
CA MET A 55 -35.43 0.44 -2.88
C MET A 55 -35.96 0.34 -4.30
N THR A 56 -37.07 1.01 -4.60
CA THR A 56 -37.51 1.20 -5.99
C THR A 56 -37.39 2.67 -6.36
N ILE A 57 -36.96 2.94 -7.59
CA ILE A 57 -36.78 4.27 -8.16
C ILE A 57 -37.48 4.22 -9.53
N ASN A 58 -38.69 4.75 -9.62
CA ASN A 58 -39.60 4.47 -10.74
C ASN A 58 -39.63 2.95 -11.01
N GLU A 59 -39.24 2.53 -12.22
CA GLU A 59 -39.22 1.13 -12.66
C GLU A 59 -37.99 0.33 -12.14
N ILE A 60 -36.96 1.02 -11.63
CA ILE A 60 -35.70 0.40 -11.20
C ILE A 60 -35.85 -0.17 -9.79
N THR A 61 -35.49 -1.43 -9.60
CA THR A 61 -35.47 -2.07 -8.27
C THR A 61 -34.04 -2.40 -7.83
N LEU A 62 -33.59 -1.73 -6.77
CA LEU A 62 -32.32 -2.01 -6.10
C LEU A 62 -32.58 -2.92 -4.89
N LYS A 63 -32.08 -4.15 -4.96
CA LYS A 63 -32.21 -5.15 -3.89
C LYS A 63 -30.97 -5.20 -3.00
N ASN A 64 -31.12 -5.84 -1.85
CA ASN A 64 -30.00 -6.17 -0.98
C ASN A 64 -29.20 -4.93 -0.53
N ILE A 65 -29.90 -3.92 -0.02
CA ILE A 65 -29.31 -2.69 0.51
C ILE A 65 -29.13 -2.84 2.02
N LEU A 66 -27.90 -2.67 2.51
CA LEU A 66 -27.64 -2.55 3.95
C LEU A 66 -27.54 -1.09 4.34
N ILE A 67 -27.90 -0.77 5.57
CA ILE A 67 -27.60 0.52 6.22
C ILE A 67 -26.56 0.24 7.31
N GLY A 68 -25.42 0.92 7.25
CA GLY A 68 -24.22 0.60 8.02
C GLY A 68 -23.21 1.73 8.11
N ASP A 69 -22.00 1.45 8.57
CA ASP A 69 -20.89 2.41 8.57
C ASP A 69 -20.10 2.27 7.26
N VAL A 70 -19.98 3.37 6.51
CA VAL A 70 -19.30 3.43 5.21
C VAL A 70 -17.97 4.17 5.36
N TYR A 71 -16.87 3.56 4.92
CA TYR A 71 -15.53 4.13 5.02
C TYR A 71 -14.94 4.34 3.62
N MET A 72 -14.34 5.51 3.42
CA MET A 72 -13.55 5.79 2.22
C MET A 72 -12.11 5.37 2.46
N CYS A 73 -11.58 4.46 1.66
CA CYS A 73 -10.17 4.07 1.67
C CYS A 73 -9.48 4.67 0.45
N SER A 74 -8.37 5.37 0.66
CA SER A 74 -7.62 6.02 -0.42
C SER A 74 -6.12 6.09 -0.14
N GLY A 75 -5.36 6.47 -1.15
CA GLY A 75 -3.91 6.50 -1.14
C GLY A 75 -3.32 5.68 -2.28
N GLN A 76 -2.20 5.01 -2.00
CA GLN A 76 -1.41 4.33 -3.02
C GLN A 76 -1.32 2.82 -2.82
N SER A 77 -0.25 2.19 -3.31
CA SER A 77 -0.11 0.75 -3.47
C SER A 77 -0.29 -0.05 -2.18
N ASN A 78 0.11 0.49 -1.02
CA ASN A 78 -0.11 -0.16 0.27
C ASN A 78 -1.58 -0.16 0.73
N MET A 79 -2.39 0.84 0.32
CA MET A 79 -3.85 0.79 0.45
C MET A 79 -4.47 -0.14 -0.58
N GLU A 80 -3.97 -0.13 -1.81
CA GLU A 80 -4.53 -0.92 -2.92
C GLU A 80 -4.30 -2.43 -2.77
N LEU A 81 -3.20 -2.83 -2.12
CA LEU A 81 -2.68 -4.19 -2.13
C LEU A 81 -3.76 -5.25 -1.80
N PRO A 82 -4.06 -6.18 -2.72
CA PRO A 82 -5.20 -7.08 -2.59
C PRO A 82 -4.92 -8.26 -1.65
N MET A 83 -5.94 -8.89 -1.07
CA MET A 83 -5.78 -10.06 -0.18
C MET A 83 -5.03 -11.23 -0.85
N ARG A 84 -5.18 -11.44 -2.16
CA ARG A 84 -4.41 -12.46 -2.89
C ARG A 84 -2.89 -12.28 -2.79
N ARG A 85 -2.43 -11.04 -2.59
CA ARG A 85 -1.01 -10.68 -2.41
C ARG A 85 -0.48 -10.98 -1.00
N VAL A 86 -1.34 -11.35 -0.06
CA VAL A 86 -0.98 -11.77 1.31
C VAL A 86 -1.46 -13.20 1.62
N LYS A 87 -1.84 -13.97 0.59
CA LYS A 87 -2.44 -15.31 0.75
C LYS A 87 -1.58 -16.29 1.53
N MET A 88 -0.26 -16.14 1.47
CA MET A 88 0.69 -17.00 2.20
C MET A 88 0.67 -16.76 3.72
N LEU A 89 0.40 -15.55 4.18
CA LEU A 89 0.28 -15.26 5.63
C LEU A 89 -1.13 -15.55 6.17
N TYR A 90 -2.15 -15.48 5.31
CA TYR A 90 -3.55 -15.57 5.74
C TYR A 90 -4.40 -16.56 4.93
N PRO A 91 -3.92 -17.79 4.64
CA PRO A 91 -4.66 -18.71 3.75
C PRO A 91 -6.07 -19.02 4.27
N GLU A 92 -6.21 -19.22 5.59
CA GLU A 92 -7.49 -19.49 6.24
C GLU A 92 -8.44 -18.29 6.21
N GLU A 93 -7.92 -17.06 6.17
CA GLU A 93 -8.75 -15.87 6.08
C GLU A 93 -9.44 -15.80 4.71
N LEU A 94 -8.70 -16.09 3.63
CA LEU A 94 -9.28 -16.12 2.29
C LEU A 94 -10.25 -17.30 2.11
N LYS A 95 -9.90 -18.48 2.62
CA LYS A 95 -10.72 -19.69 2.50
C LYS A 95 -12.05 -19.58 3.24
N ASN A 96 -12.03 -19.03 4.45
CA ASN A 96 -13.18 -19.00 5.35
C ASN A 96 -13.94 -17.67 5.33
N ALA A 97 -13.59 -16.75 4.42
CA ALA A 97 -14.27 -15.48 4.24
C ALA A 97 -15.76 -15.71 3.93
N ASN A 98 -16.65 -15.37 4.86
CA ASN A 98 -18.09 -15.48 4.65
C ASN A 98 -18.83 -14.49 5.55
N ASN A 99 -18.94 -13.24 5.08
CA ASN A 99 -19.63 -12.19 5.83
C ASN A 99 -20.29 -11.18 4.88
N SER A 100 -21.56 -11.41 4.55
CA SER A 100 -22.34 -10.53 3.67
C SER A 100 -22.58 -9.13 4.24
N ASN A 101 -22.33 -8.91 5.54
CA ASN A 101 -22.41 -7.59 6.19
C ASN A 101 -21.16 -6.73 5.96
N ILE A 102 -20.07 -7.29 5.42
CA ILE A 102 -18.90 -6.54 4.98
C ILE A 102 -18.91 -6.53 3.46
N ARG A 103 -18.95 -5.33 2.87
CA ARG A 103 -19.01 -5.16 1.42
C ARG A 103 -18.02 -4.14 0.92
N PHE A 104 -17.54 -4.36 -0.30
CA PHE A 104 -16.54 -3.53 -0.95
C PHE A 104 -17.07 -2.96 -2.25
N PHE A 105 -16.73 -1.72 -2.52
CA PHE A 105 -16.88 -1.08 -3.81
C PHE A 105 -15.50 -0.58 -4.24
N THR A 106 -14.90 -1.24 -5.22
CA THR A 106 -13.62 -0.80 -5.78
C THR A 106 -13.89 0.19 -6.90
N VAL A 107 -13.34 1.39 -6.77
CA VAL A 107 -13.51 2.47 -7.75
C VAL A 107 -12.68 2.16 -9.00
N PRO A 108 -13.26 2.25 -10.22
CA PRO A 108 -12.50 2.12 -11.45
C PRO A 108 -11.35 3.11 -11.50
N GLN A 109 -10.15 2.64 -11.84
CA GLN A 109 -8.98 3.49 -11.78
C GLN A 109 -8.83 4.33 -13.05
N LYS A 110 -9.19 5.62 -12.96
CA LYS A 110 -9.13 6.58 -14.06
C LYS A 110 -8.47 7.88 -13.65
N TYR A 111 -8.09 8.69 -14.63
CA TYR A 111 -7.67 10.07 -14.43
C TYR A 111 -8.39 10.97 -15.44
N ASP A 112 -8.60 12.24 -15.06
CA ASP A 112 -9.05 13.30 -15.96
C ASP A 112 -8.46 14.64 -15.49
N PHE A 113 -7.61 15.26 -16.31
CA PHE A 113 -6.97 16.55 -15.96
C PHE A 113 -7.80 17.77 -16.35
N LYS A 114 -8.83 17.60 -17.18
CA LYS A 114 -9.63 18.69 -17.75
C LYS A 114 -10.88 18.94 -16.94
N ILE A 115 -11.62 17.89 -16.61
CA ILE A 115 -12.96 18.00 -16.05
C ILE A 115 -13.08 17.12 -14.80
N THR A 116 -13.68 17.71 -13.79
CA THR A 116 -14.09 16.99 -12.59
C THR A 116 -15.32 16.13 -12.89
N GLN A 117 -15.20 14.82 -12.69
CA GLN A 117 -16.27 13.88 -12.98
C GLN A 117 -17.31 13.86 -11.84
N ASN A 118 -18.59 13.72 -12.20
CA ASN A 118 -19.70 13.63 -11.23
C ASN A 118 -20.23 12.20 -11.06
N ASN A 119 -19.87 11.29 -11.98
CA ASN A 119 -20.29 9.89 -11.96
C ASN A 119 -19.08 8.99 -12.21
N LEU A 120 -19.15 7.77 -11.69
CA LEU A 120 -18.23 6.70 -12.04
C LEU A 120 -18.74 5.98 -13.29
N ASP A 121 -17.82 5.46 -14.09
CA ASP A 121 -18.12 4.71 -15.32
C ASP A 121 -18.30 3.19 -15.06
N GLY A 122 -18.36 2.79 -13.80
CA GLY A 122 -18.51 1.40 -13.40
C GLY A 122 -18.28 1.17 -11.91
N GLY A 123 -18.00 -0.08 -11.57
CA GLY A 123 -17.84 -0.55 -10.19
C GLY A 123 -19.10 -1.25 -9.68
N ILE A 124 -18.91 -2.19 -8.76
CA ILE A 124 -19.99 -2.97 -8.16
C ILE A 124 -19.73 -3.12 -6.65
N TRP A 125 -20.82 -3.24 -5.90
CA TRP A 125 -20.73 -3.63 -4.49
C TRP A 125 -20.64 -5.15 -4.38
N GLU A 126 -19.53 -5.65 -3.87
CA GLU A 126 -19.30 -7.07 -3.65
C GLU A 126 -19.42 -7.43 -2.18
N GLU A 127 -20.11 -8.53 -1.87
CA GLU A 127 -20.14 -9.12 -0.53
C GLU A 127 -18.86 -9.88 -0.25
N THR A 128 -18.44 -9.95 1.02
CA THR A 128 -17.26 -10.74 1.40
C THR A 128 -17.56 -12.23 1.36
N ASN A 129 -16.91 -12.92 0.41
CA ASN A 129 -16.89 -14.37 0.25
C ASN A 129 -15.50 -14.83 -0.23
N PRO A 130 -15.21 -16.14 -0.35
CA PRO A 130 -13.86 -16.63 -0.70
C PRO A 130 -13.38 -16.21 -2.10
N GLN A 131 -14.30 -15.90 -3.02
CA GLN A 131 -14.00 -15.45 -4.37
C GLN A 131 -13.71 -13.95 -4.43
N SER A 132 -14.59 -13.12 -3.85
CA SER A 132 -14.49 -11.66 -3.91
C SER A 132 -13.36 -11.12 -3.03
N ILE A 133 -13.14 -11.73 -1.85
CA ILE A 133 -12.12 -11.27 -0.89
C ILE A 133 -10.74 -11.18 -1.52
N GLN A 134 -10.41 -12.06 -2.49
CA GLN A 134 -9.14 -12.11 -3.20
C GLN A 134 -8.69 -10.75 -3.73
N ASN A 135 -9.65 -9.92 -4.15
CA ASN A 135 -9.42 -8.64 -4.81
C ASN A 135 -9.64 -7.43 -3.90
N PHE A 136 -10.09 -7.64 -2.66
CA PHE A 136 -10.26 -6.55 -1.70
C PHE A 136 -8.91 -6.07 -1.20
N SER A 137 -8.79 -4.77 -0.95
CA SER A 137 -7.66 -4.20 -0.21
C SER A 137 -7.48 -4.94 1.10
N ALA A 138 -6.29 -5.50 1.34
CA ALA A 138 -6.01 -6.28 2.53
C ALA A 138 -6.09 -5.41 3.80
N VAL A 139 -5.56 -4.19 3.76
CA VAL A 139 -5.64 -3.24 4.89
C VAL A 139 -7.09 -2.91 5.21
N ALA A 140 -7.87 -2.52 4.19
CA ALA A 140 -9.26 -2.13 4.38
C ALA A 140 -10.14 -3.31 4.80
N TYR A 141 -9.85 -4.53 4.32
CA TYR A 141 -10.56 -5.74 4.73
C TYR A 141 -10.37 -6.04 6.21
N PHE A 142 -9.12 -6.07 6.68
CA PHE A 142 -8.86 -6.33 8.10
C PHE A 142 -9.42 -5.23 8.99
N PHE A 143 -9.35 -3.96 8.56
CA PHE A 143 -10.05 -2.87 9.23
C PHE A 143 -11.57 -3.11 9.31
N ALA A 144 -12.22 -3.42 8.19
CA ALA A 144 -13.67 -3.64 8.15
C ALA A 144 -14.09 -4.82 9.03
N LYS A 145 -13.29 -5.89 9.05
CA LYS A 145 -13.50 -7.05 9.93
C LYS A 145 -13.45 -6.66 11.41
N GLU A 146 -12.44 -5.91 11.83
CA GLU A 146 -12.31 -5.42 13.21
C GLU A 146 -13.46 -4.48 13.59
N MET A 147 -13.86 -3.56 12.71
CA MET A 147 -15.00 -2.67 12.95
C MET A 147 -16.33 -3.42 13.07
N TYR A 148 -16.58 -4.38 12.18
CA TYR A 148 -17.75 -5.25 12.28
C TYR A 148 -17.73 -6.09 13.57
N GLN A 149 -16.56 -6.60 13.98
CA GLN A 149 -16.43 -7.34 15.22
C GLN A 149 -16.73 -6.46 16.45
N TYR A 150 -16.28 -5.20 16.44
CA TYR A 150 -16.45 -4.25 17.52
C TYR A 150 -17.92 -3.90 17.80
N ASN A 151 -18.73 -3.61 16.78
CA ASN A 151 -20.09 -3.08 16.98
C ASN A 151 -21.22 -3.85 16.25
N LYS A 152 -20.88 -4.89 15.47
CA LYS A 152 -21.83 -5.71 14.69
C LYS A 152 -22.70 -4.93 13.68
N ILE A 153 -22.26 -3.72 13.30
CA ILE A 153 -22.93 -2.91 12.28
C ILE A 153 -22.36 -3.25 10.91
N PRO A 154 -23.19 -3.40 9.85
CA PRO A 154 -22.69 -3.61 8.49
C PRO A 154 -21.64 -2.58 8.09
N VAL A 155 -20.58 -3.03 7.41
CA VAL A 155 -19.46 -2.19 7.00
C VAL A 155 -19.39 -2.13 5.48
N GLY A 156 -19.44 -0.92 4.93
CA GLY A 156 -19.16 -0.65 3.52
C GLY A 156 -17.78 -0.04 3.37
N ILE A 157 -16.95 -0.60 2.50
CA ILE A 157 -15.69 0.02 2.07
C ILE A 157 -15.84 0.53 0.65
N ILE A 158 -15.55 1.81 0.44
CA ILE A 158 -15.32 2.37 -0.89
C ILE A 158 -13.81 2.53 -1.04
N ASN A 159 -13.19 1.80 -1.96
CA ASN A 159 -11.75 1.84 -2.18
C ASN A 159 -11.39 2.64 -3.43
N SER A 160 -10.85 3.83 -3.23
CA SER A 160 -10.37 4.76 -4.26
C SER A 160 -8.86 4.97 -4.10
N SER A 161 -8.06 3.98 -4.51
CA SER A 161 -6.60 3.96 -4.36
C SER A 161 -5.89 3.61 -5.67
N LEU A 162 -4.71 4.17 -5.90
CA LEU A 162 -3.88 3.84 -7.07
C LEU A 162 -2.39 3.77 -6.72
N GLY A 163 -1.75 2.65 -7.02
CA GLY A 163 -0.33 2.41 -6.84
C GLY A 163 0.56 3.50 -7.42
N GLY A 164 1.54 3.93 -6.61
CA GLY A 164 2.52 4.94 -6.97
C GLY A 164 2.01 6.38 -7.02
N SER A 165 0.70 6.63 -6.83
CA SER A 165 0.16 7.99 -6.85
C SER A 165 0.67 8.85 -5.68
N PRO A 166 1.21 10.05 -5.95
CA PRO A 166 1.58 11.00 -4.93
C PRO A 166 0.36 11.83 -4.48
N ILE A 167 0.44 12.50 -3.33
CA ILE A 167 -0.72 13.18 -2.72
C ILE A 167 -1.37 14.22 -3.63
N GLN A 168 -0.58 14.97 -4.41
CA GLN A 168 -1.07 16.01 -5.31
C GLN A 168 -1.95 15.47 -6.46
N ALA A 169 -1.89 14.17 -6.78
CA ALA A 169 -2.82 13.52 -7.70
C ALA A 169 -4.27 13.47 -7.16
N TRP A 170 -4.42 13.57 -5.84
CA TRP A 170 -5.67 13.47 -5.08
C TRP A 170 -6.18 14.82 -4.55
N MET A 171 -5.58 15.92 -4.99
CA MET A 171 -5.98 17.29 -4.66
C MET A 171 -6.70 17.92 -5.84
N ASP A 172 -7.70 18.75 -5.57
CA ASP A 172 -8.37 19.52 -6.62
C ASP A 172 -7.53 20.74 -7.06
N GLU A 173 -7.86 21.31 -8.21
CA GLU A 173 -7.11 22.46 -8.74
C GLU A 173 -7.16 23.67 -7.80
N SER A 174 -8.27 23.87 -7.08
CA SER A 174 -8.41 24.94 -6.10
C SER A 174 -7.37 24.82 -4.98
N SER A 175 -7.20 23.62 -4.44
CA SER A 175 -6.20 23.30 -3.43
C SER A 175 -4.78 23.46 -3.97
N LEU A 176 -4.56 23.10 -5.25
CA LEU A 176 -3.25 23.24 -5.89
C LEU A 176 -2.81 24.70 -6.14
N LYS A 177 -3.70 25.70 -6.06
CA LYS A 177 -3.31 27.12 -6.16
C LYS A 177 -2.25 27.53 -5.14
N LYS A 178 -2.17 26.84 -4.01
CA LYS A 178 -1.14 27.04 -2.99
C LYS A 178 0.24 26.51 -3.40
N TYR A 179 0.29 25.66 -4.43
CA TYR A 179 1.50 24.98 -4.93
C TYR A 179 1.66 25.23 -6.43
N PRO A 180 2.18 26.41 -6.83
CA PRO A 180 2.22 26.82 -8.24
C PRO A 180 2.89 25.81 -9.18
N GLU A 181 3.92 25.09 -8.71
CA GLU A 181 4.58 24.03 -9.49
C GLU A 181 3.64 22.87 -9.83
N TYR A 182 2.84 22.41 -8.87
CA TYR A 182 1.88 21.31 -9.08
C TYR A 182 0.65 21.76 -9.88
N LEU A 183 0.23 23.02 -9.70
CA LEU A 183 -0.83 23.60 -10.53
C LEU A 183 -0.39 23.69 -12.00
N ALA A 184 0.81 24.19 -12.26
CA ALA A 184 1.35 24.28 -13.62
C ALA A 184 1.50 22.89 -14.27
N GLU A 185 1.98 21.90 -13.50
CA GLU A 185 2.05 20.51 -13.98
C GLU A 185 0.65 19.95 -14.29
N ALA A 186 -0.36 20.16 -13.43
CA ALA A 186 -1.74 19.73 -13.71
C ALA A 186 -2.29 20.35 -15.00
N GLN A 187 -2.03 21.64 -15.23
CA GLN A 187 -2.51 22.37 -16.41
C GLN A 187 -1.85 21.87 -17.70
N LYS A 188 -0.57 21.52 -17.65
CA LYS A 188 0.15 20.91 -18.78
C LYS A 188 -0.53 19.63 -19.27
N TRP A 189 -0.97 18.78 -18.35
CA TRP A 189 -1.59 17.49 -18.67
C TRP A 189 -3.06 17.58 -19.13
N ARG A 190 -3.61 18.78 -19.31
CA ARG A 190 -4.90 18.99 -20.00
C ARG A 190 -4.85 18.77 -21.50
N ASN A 191 -3.64 18.76 -22.06
CA ASN A 191 -3.44 18.60 -23.49
C ASN A 191 -3.52 17.11 -23.88
N ASP A 192 -4.62 16.69 -24.51
CA ASP A 192 -4.84 15.32 -24.97
C ASP A 192 -3.82 14.87 -26.03
N GLU A 193 -3.34 15.80 -26.85
CA GLU A 193 -2.31 15.52 -27.85
C GLU A 193 -0.97 15.22 -27.17
N LEU A 194 -0.60 15.99 -26.14
CA LEU A 194 0.59 15.72 -25.33
C LEU A 194 0.50 14.35 -24.64
N ILE A 195 -0.66 14.01 -24.07
CA ILE A 195 -0.89 12.68 -23.48
C ILE A 195 -0.68 11.61 -24.54
N SER A 196 -1.40 11.70 -25.66
CA SER A 196 -1.38 10.69 -26.72
C SER A 196 0.02 10.52 -27.33
N GLN A 197 0.74 11.61 -27.55
CA GLN A 197 2.12 11.60 -28.03
C GLN A 197 3.08 10.96 -27.02
N THR A 198 2.94 11.30 -25.73
CA THR A 198 3.76 10.73 -24.66
C THR A 198 3.53 9.21 -24.56
N GLU A 199 2.28 8.78 -24.48
CA GLU A 199 1.93 7.36 -24.38
C GLU A 199 2.38 6.57 -25.61
N SER A 200 2.21 7.12 -26.82
CA SER A 200 2.62 6.47 -28.06
C SER A 200 4.14 6.37 -28.15
N SER A 201 4.86 7.45 -27.82
CA SER A 201 6.32 7.47 -27.83
C SER A 201 6.92 6.49 -26.80
N GLU A 202 6.42 6.51 -25.56
CA GLU A 202 6.88 5.60 -24.50
C GLU A 202 6.57 4.14 -24.83
N ARG A 203 5.39 3.86 -25.41
CA ARG A 203 5.05 2.51 -25.89
C ARG A 203 6.03 2.04 -26.96
N VAL A 204 6.28 2.87 -27.99
CA VAL A 204 7.22 2.51 -29.06
C VAL A 204 8.63 2.28 -28.50
N LEU A 205 9.10 3.10 -27.57
CA LEU A 205 10.41 2.92 -26.92
C LEU A 205 10.46 1.61 -26.14
N SER A 206 9.43 1.31 -25.34
CA SER A 206 9.34 0.09 -24.53
C SER A 206 9.27 -1.17 -25.39
N ASP A 207 8.44 -1.14 -26.44
CA ASP A 207 8.27 -2.26 -27.38
C ASP A 207 9.57 -2.50 -28.16
N THR A 208 10.24 -1.43 -28.61
CA THR A 208 11.53 -1.52 -29.32
C THR A 208 12.62 -2.09 -28.42
N TRP A 209 12.73 -1.60 -27.17
CA TRP A 209 13.71 -2.10 -26.22
C TRP A 209 13.47 -3.59 -25.89
N SER A 210 12.21 -3.98 -25.68
CA SER A 210 11.84 -5.38 -25.39
C SER A 210 12.12 -6.30 -26.58
N ALA A 211 11.82 -5.84 -27.81
CA ALA A 211 12.10 -6.60 -29.02
C ALA A 211 13.61 -6.77 -29.26
N GLU A 212 14.41 -5.72 -29.05
CA GLU A 212 15.88 -5.80 -29.14
C GLU A 212 16.46 -6.74 -28.07
N LEU A 213 15.92 -6.69 -26.85
CA LEU A 213 16.31 -7.61 -25.80
C LEU A 213 16.03 -9.06 -26.20
N ASP A 214 14.81 -9.37 -26.62
CA ASP A 214 14.44 -10.73 -27.02
C ASP A 214 15.23 -11.21 -28.26
N GLN A 215 15.54 -10.30 -29.19
CA GLN A 215 16.35 -10.60 -30.38
C GLN A 215 17.85 -10.78 -30.06
N SER A 216 18.33 -10.27 -28.93
CA SER A 216 19.74 -10.45 -28.51
C SER A 216 19.90 -11.55 -27.46
N ASP A 217 18.80 -12.09 -26.92
CA ASP A 217 18.81 -13.07 -25.85
C ASP A 217 19.20 -14.47 -26.34
N ALA A 218 20.46 -14.85 -26.09
CA ALA A 218 21.00 -16.16 -26.45
C ALA A 218 20.18 -17.32 -25.87
N GLY A 219 19.52 -17.14 -24.73
CA GLY A 219 18.72 -18.19 -24.12
C GLY A 219 17.40 -18.47 -24.83
N ILE A 220 16.81 -17.46 -25.48
CA ILE A 220 15.64 -17.66 -26.34
C ILE A 220 16.03 -18.48 -27.57
N PHE A 221 17.10 -18.11 -28.28
CA PHE A 221 17.53 -18.81 -29.51
C PHE A 221 17.96 -20.25 -29.26
N ASN A 222 18.66 -20.49 -28.15
CA ASN A 222 19.20 -21.80 -27.81
C ASN A 222 18.26 -22.64 -26.94
N HIS A 223 17.04 -22.15 -26.68
CA HIS A 223 16.03 -22.84 -25.88
C HIS A 223 16.52 -23.27 -24.49
N TRP A 224 17.10 -22.34 -23.74
CA TRP A 224 17.64 -22.62 -22.40
C TRP A 224 16.56 -22.99 -21.36
N GLU A 225 15.29 -22.90 -21.69
CA GLU A 225 14.18 -23.43 -20.88
C GLU A 225 14.06 -24.96 -20.93
N LYS A 226 14.58 -25.60 -21.99
CA LYS A 226 14.36 -27.03 -22.25
C LYS A 226 15.14 -27.93 -21.27
N PRO A 227 14.56 -29.04 -20.82
CA PRO A 227 15.21 -29.93 -19.85
C PRO A 227 16.45 -30.65 -20.41
N GLU A 228 16.50 -30.89 -21.73
CA GLU A 228 17.61 -31.53 -22.44
C GLU A 228 18.80 -30.61 -22.72
N PHE A 229 18.64 -29.29 -22.52
CA PHE A 229 19.73 -28.33 -22.71
C PHE A 229 20.89 -28.62 -21.75
N ASN A 230 22.11 -28.70 -22.29
CA ASN A 230 23.32 -28.94 -21.52
C ASN A 230 23.87 -27.62 -20.95
N ASP A 231 23.74 -27.45 -19.64
CA ASP A 231 24.22 -26.29 -18.88
C ASP A 231 25.51 -26.57 -18.09
N PHE A 232 26.32 -27.54 -18.51
CA PHE A 232 27.56 -27.91 -17.79
C PHE A 232 28.56 -26.76 -17.71
N ASP A 233 28.64 -25.91 -18.74
CA ASP A 233 29.55 -24.76 -18.85
C ASP A 233 29.05 -23.49 -18.13
N TRP A 234 27.86 -23.53 -17.52
CA TRP A 234 27.28 -22.34 -16.88
C TRP A 234 28.01 -21.98 -15.58
N LYS A 235 28.10 -20.68 -15.33
CA LYS A 235 28.58 -20.15 -14.05
C LYS A 235 27.61 -20.51 -12.94
N LYS A 236 28.05 -20.38 -11.69
CA LYS A 236 27.28 -20.72 -10.50
C LYS A 236 27.27 -19.56 -9.51
N MET A 237 26.14 -19.36 -8.85
CA MET A 237 26.02 -18.44 -7.72
C MET A 237 25.01 -18.94 -6.69
N ASN A 238 25.06 -18.39 -5.49
CA ASN A 238 24.05 -18.65 -4.48
C ASN A 238 22.81 -17.77 -4.71
N VAL A 239 21.63 -18.37 -4.57
CA VAL A 239 20.32 -17.72 -4.55
C VAL A 239 19.73 -17.88 -3.13
N PRO A 240 19.21 -16.81 -2.50
CA PRO A 240 19.18 -15.42 -2.97
C PRO A 240 20.58 -14.76 -2.99
N GLY A 241 20.72 -13.70 -3.78
CA GLY A 241 21.97 -13.00 -4.02
C GLY A 241 21.91 -12.14 -5.27
N SER A 242 22.81 -11.15 -5.37
CA SER A 242 22.96 -10.33 -6.57
C SER A 242 23.94 -10.95 -7.53
N TRP A 243 23.53 -11.10 -8.80
CA TRP A 243 24.45 -11.52 -9.85
C TRP A 243 25.40 -10.40 -10.25
N GLU A 244 25.05 -9.13 -10.03
CA GLU A 244 25.91 -7.97 -10.29
C GLU A 244 26.97 -7.72 -9.21
N ASP A 245 26.93 -8.47 -8.09
CA ASP A 245 28.07 -8.53 -7.16
C ASP A 245 29.19 -9.47 -7.69
N ILE A 246 28.86 -10.34 -8.66
CA ILE A 246 29.78 -11.34 -9.26
C ILE A 246 30.17 -10.91 -10.67
N GLU A 247 29.18 -10.51 -11.47
CA GLU A 247 29.36 -9.90 -12.78
C GLU A 247 29.56 -8.38 -12.66
N LYS A 248 29.91 -7.71 -13.75
CA LYS A 248 29.79 -6.24 -13.80
C LYS A 248 28.31 -5.85 -13.92
N PRO A 249 27.86 -4.72 -13.33
CA PRO A 249 26.49 -4.23 -13.50
C PRO A 249 26.07 -4.13 -14.98
N PHE A 250 24.86 -4.59 -15.30
CA PHE A 250 24.32 -4.54 -16.65
C PHE A 250 22.78 -4.54 -16.67
N ASP A 251 22.23 -3.91 -17.69
CA ASP A 251 20.82 -4.03 -18.05
C ASP A 251 20.68 -5.09 -19.16
N GLY A 252 19.62 -5.89 -19.12
CA GLY A 252 19.37 -6.92 -20.13
C GLY A 252 18.66 -8.15 -19.57
N SER A 253 19.12 -9.33 -19.95
CA SER A 253 18.54 -10.59 -19.49
C SER A 253 19.57 -11.58 -18.97
N ILE A 254 19.14 -12.38 -18.01
CA ILE A 254 19.94 -13.42 -17.39
C ILE A 254 19.07 -14.65 -17.12
N TRP A 255 19.64 -15.83 -17.33
CA TRP A 255 18.96 -17.09 -17.13
C TRP A 255 19.56 -17.82 -15.95
N PHE A 256 18.69 -18.44 -15.18
CA PHE A 256 19.01 -19.27 -14.03
C PHE A 256 18.43 -20.67 -14.22
N ARG A 257 19.19 -21.71 -13.88
CA ARG A 257 18.75 -23.10 -13.92
C ARG A 257 19.05 -23.82 -12.61
N LYS A 258 18.04 -24.53 -12.11
CA LYS A 258 18.12 -25.39 -10.91
C LYS A 258 17.62 -26.78 -11.22
N GLU A 259 18.45 -27.75 -10.88
CA GLU A 259 18.08 -29.16 -10.90
C GLU A 259 17.51 -29.57 -9.55
N ILE A 260 16.40 -30.30 -9.57
CA ILE A 260 15.81 -30.95 -8.40
C ILE A 260 15.44 -32.39 -8.73
N PHE A 261 15.44 -33.26 -7.73
CA PHE A 261 15.04 -34.65 -7.86
C PHE A 261 13.78 -34.91 -7.05
N LEU A 262 12.75 -35.45 -7.71
CA LEU A 262 11.45 -35.69 -7.10
C LEU A 262 11.15 -37.19 -6.98
N PRO A 263 10.41 -37.61 -5.95
CA PRO A 263 10.04 -39.00 -5.77
C PRO A 263 9.05 -39.47 -6.84
N LYS A 264 8.89 -40.79 -6.94
CA LYS A 264 7.88 -41.43 -7.79
C LYS A 264 6.48 -40.90 -7.51
N GLY A 265 5.73 -40.60 -8.57
CA GLY A 265 4.35 -40.10 -8.47
C GLY A 265 4.22 -38.58 -8.39
N ALA A 266 5.35 -37.83 -8.39
CA ALA A 266 5.33 -36.36 -8.40
C ALA A 266 4.55 -35.77 -9.59
N GLU A 267 4.52 -36.48 -10.72
CA GLU A 267 3.79 -36.08 -11.93
C GLU A 267 2.27 -36.00 -11.75
N LYS A 268 1.73 -36.70 -10.75
CA LYS A 268 0.28 -36.75 -10.48
C LYS A 268 -0.21 -35.60 -9.61
N ASN A 269 0.71 -34.86 -8.99
CA ASN A 269 0.39 -33.84 -8.01
C ASN A 269 0.41 -32.45 -8.65
N THR A 270 -0.45 -31.56 -8.16
CA THR A 270 -0.22 -30.12 -8.29
C THR A 270 0.89 -29.70 -7.35
N ALA A 271 1.54 -28.57 -7.66
CA ALA A 271 2.58 -27.99 -6.82
C ALA A 271 2.44 -26.47 -6.74
N PHE A 272 3.17 -25.86 -5.80
CA PHE A 272 3.26 -24.42 -5.65
C PHE A 272 4.72 -24.01 -5.64
N LEU A 273 5.11 -23.16 -6.58
CA LEU A 273 6.46 -22.61 -6.67
C LEU A 273 6.47 -21.19 -6.10
N ASN A 274 7.35 -20.97 -5.13
CA ASN A 274 7.66 -19.65 -4.58
C ASN A 274 9.11 -19.31 -4.91
N LEU A 275 9.33 -18.26 -5.71
CA LEU A 275 10.65 -17.71 -6.00
C LEU A 275 10.85 -16.33 -5.34
N GLY A 276 10.20 -16.10 -4.20
CA GLY A 276 10.36 -14.89 -3.41
C GLY A 276 10.06 -13.62 -4.20
N ARG A 277 10.99 -12.66 -4.10
CA ARG A 277 11.02 -11.44 -4.90
C ARG A 277 12.30 -11.45 -5.74
N ILE A 278 12.17 -11.06 -7.00
CA ILE A 278 13.28 -10.96 -7.94
C ILE A 278 13.28 -9.52 -8.44
N LYS A 279 14.46 -8.93 -8.64
CA LYS A 279 14.57 -7.63 -9.27
C LYS A 279 13.90 -7.67 -10.64
N ASP A 280 13.04 -6.68 -10.85
CA ASP A 280 12.32 -6.38 -12.08
C ASP A 280 11.39 -7.51 -12.58
N ALA A 281 11.63 -8.16 -13.72
CA ALA A 281 10.66 -9.08 -14.32
C ALA A 281 11.21 -10.49 -14.52
N ASP A 282 10.34 -11.51 -14.49
CA ASP A 282 10.72 -12.88 -14.77
C ASP A 282 9.71 -13.65 -15.63
N VAL A 283 10.22 -14.63 -16.36
CA VAL A 283 9.45 -15.74 -16.92
C VAL A 283 10.05 -17.04 -16.40
N THR A 284 9.21 -17.85 -15.76
CA THR A 284 9.64 -19.08 -15.10
C THR A 284 9.09 -20.31 -15.83
N TYR A 285 9.94 -21.31 -16.02
CA TYR A 285 9.68 -22.57 -16.69
C TYR A 285 10.03 -23.75 -15.79
N ILE A 286 9.28 -24.84 -15.93
CA ILE A 286 9.64 -26.16 -15.38
C ILE A 286 9.60 -27.17 -16.51
N ASN A 287 10.71 -27.88 -16.73
CA ASN A 287 10.85 -28.86 -17.80
C ASN A 287 10.44 -28.32 -19.18
N GLY A 288 10.82 -27.07 -19.50
CA GLY A 288 10.49 -26.39 -20.76
C GLY A 288 9.07 -25.80 -20.84
N LYS A 289 8.18 -26.08 -19.87
CA LYS A 289 6.83 -25.51 -19.84
C LYS A 289 6.81 -24.23 -19.01
N LYS A 290 6.30 -23.13 -19.58
CA LYS A 290 6.08 -21.88 -18.84
C LYS A 290 5.07 -22.12 -17.72
N VAL A 291 5.46 -21.78 -16.49
CA VAL A 291 4.61 -21.92 -15.29
C VAL A 291 4.29 -20.58 -14.63
N GLY A 292 5.06 -19.53 -14.93
CA GLY A 292 4.91 -18.25 -14.26
C GLY A 292 5.47 -17.08 -15.06
N ASN A 293 4.96 -15.88 -14.76
CA ASN A 293 5.49 -14.61 -15.24
C ASN A 293 5.05 -13.48 -14.32
N VAL A 294 5.99 -12.64 -13.93
CA VAL A 294 5.75 -11.37 -13.23
C VAL A 294 6.52 -10.28 -13.97
N THR A 295 5.89 -9.13 -14.20
CA THR A 295 6.39 -8.09 -15.13
C THR A 295 7.08 -6.91 -14.45
N TYR A 296 7.22 -6.91 -13.12
CA TYR A 296 7.90 -5.86 -12.36
C TYR A 296 8.27 -6.33 -10.95
N GLU A 297 9.12 -5.56 -10.25
CA GLU A 297 9.86 -6.09 -9.10
C GLU A 297 9.06 -6.42 -7.84
N TYR A 298 7.89 -5.81 -7.62
CA TYR A 298 7.20 -5.89 -6.31
C TYR A 298 6.31 -7.14 -6.13
N PRO A 299 5.75 -7.73 -7.20
CA PRO A 299 5.38 -9.12 -7.37
C PRO A 299 5.96 -10.18 -6.42
N PRO A 300 5.26 -10.96 -5.57
CA PRO A 300 5.81 -12.24 -5.20
C PRO A 300 5.75 -13.17 -6.40
N ARG A 301 6.75 -14.03 -6.55
CA ARG A 301 6.82 -15.02 -7.63
C ARG A 301 6.15 -16.30 -7.16
N TRP A 302 4.83 -16.28 -7.16
CA TRP A 302 3.96 -17.35 -6.69
C TRP A 302 3.24 -18.00 -7.86
N TYR A 303 3.61 -19.24 -8.17
CA TYR A 303 3.10 -19.96 -9.34
C TYR A 303 2.47 -21.29 -8.94
N ASP A 304 1.19 -21.44 -9.24
CA ASP A 304 0.48 -22.71 -9.12
C ASP A 304 0.85 -23.60 -10.31
N ILE A 305 1.39 -24.78 -10.02
CA ILE A 305 1.91 -25.73 -11.00
C ILE A 305 0.89 -26.85 -11.20
N PRO A 306 0.33 -27.03 -12.41
CA PRO A 306 -0.61 -28.10 -12.66
C PRO A 306 0.06 -29.48 -12.67
N ALA A 307 -0.72 -30.53 -12.42
CA ALA A 307 -0.28 -31.91 -12.58
C ALA A 307 0.24 -32.17 -14.01
N GLY A 308 1.21 -33.07 -14.14
CA GLY A 308 1.88 -33.42 -15.40
C GLY A 308 3.00 -32.48 -15.83
N VAL A 309 3.27 -31.39 -15.09
CA VAL A 309 4.45 -30.52 -15.34
C VAL A 309 5.71 -31.11 -14.72
N LEU A 310 5.58 -31.59 -13.47
CA LEU A 310 6.63 -32.29 -12.75
C LEU A 310 6.72 -33.74 -13.23
N LYS A 311 7.87 -34.37 -13.03
CA LYS A 311 8.09 -35.80 -13.29
C LYS A 311 8.87 -36.46 -12.16
N GLU A 312 8.77 -37.78 -12.06
CA GLU A 312 9.68 -38.58 -11.24
C GLU A 312 11.14 -38.33 -11.65
N GLY A 313 12.04 -38.27 -10.65
CA GLY A 313 13.46 -38.04 -10.86
C GLY A 313 13.79 -36.59 -11.19
N LYS A 314 14.67 -36.39 -12.17
CA LYS A 314 15.25 -35.08 -12.50
C LYS A 314 14.22 -34.12 -13.08
N ASN A 315 14.10 -32.94 -12.49
CA ASN A 315 13.35 -31.80 -13.01
C ASN A 315 14.26 -30.58 -13.12
N ILE A 316 13.99 -29.73 -14.09
CA ILE A 316 14.70 -28.47 -14.29
C ILE A 316 13.73 -27.31 -14.08
N ILE A 317 14.08 -26.40 -13.17
CA ILE A 317 13.49 -25.07 -13.08
C ILE A 317 14.40 -24.11 -13.85
N ALA A 318 13.86 -23.40 -14.83
CA ALA A 318 14.57 -22.34 -15.55
C ALA A 318 13.85 -21.00 -15.32
N VAL A 319 14.60 -19.96 -14.99
CA VAL A 319 14.07 -18.61 -14.76
C VAL A 319 14.81 -17.66 -15.68
N ARG A 320 14.10 -17.05 -16.61
CA ARG A 320 14.58 -15.91 -17.40
C ARG A 320 14.21 -14.65 -16.64
N ILE A 321 15.20 -13.83 -16.31
CA ILE A 321 15.00 -12.54 -15.65
C ILE A 321 15.33 -11.45 -16.64
N THR A 322 14.45 -10.46 -16.74
CA THR A 322 14.69 -9.20 -17.43
C THR A 322 14.99 -8.15 -16.38
N ASN A 323 16.19 -7.58 -16.41
CA ASN A 323 16.62 -6.47 -15.55
C ASN A 323 16.75 -5.22 -16.41
N GLY A 324 15.74 -4.35 -16.40
CA GLY A 324 15.74 -3.14 -17.21
C GLY A 324 16.53 -1.99 -16.59
N SER A 325 16.69 -1.96 -15.26
CA SER A 325 17.49 -0.95 -14.57
C SER A 325 17.78 -1.32 -13.11
N GLY A 326 18.87 -0.77 -12.59
CA GLY A 326 19.26 -0.92 -11.19
C GLY A 326 19.88 -2.28 -10.91
N LYS A 327 20.21 -2.51 -9.62
CA LYS A 327 20.97 -3.69 -9.20
C LYS A 327 20.14 -4.97 -9.32
N GLY A 328 20.55 -5.85 -10.23
CA GLY A 328 19.96 -7.15 -10.44
C GLY A 328 20.20 -8.14 -9.30
N GLU A 329 19.14 -8.70 -8.71
CA GLU A 329 19.24 -9.68 -7.63
C GLU A 329 18.00 -10.57 -7.41
N PHE A 330 18.24 -11.73 -6.79
CA PHE A 330 17.23 -12.45 -6.01
C PHE A 330 17.26 -11.89 -4.58
N ILE A 331 16.14 -11.37 -4.11
CA ILE A 331 16.05 -10.60 -2.87
C ILE A 331 16.27 -11.50 -1.63
N LYS A 332 17.27 -11.16 -0.82
CA LYS A 332 17.57 -11.85 0.45
C LYS A 332 16.37 -11.83 1.41
N ASP A 333 16.34 -12.76 2.36
CA ASP A 333 15.27 -12.91 3.38
C ASP A 333 13.85 -13.08 2.83
N LYS A 334 13.73 -13.56 1.57
CA LYS A 334 12.50 -14.09 1.00
C LYS A 334 12.54 -15.62 0.96
N ASP A 335 11.36 -16.21 0.81
CA ASP A 335 11.18 -17.65 0.67
C ASP A 335 11.39 -18.11 -0.76
N TYR A 336 12.17 -19.18 -0.94
CA TYR A 336 12.42 -19.83 -2.23
C TYR A 336 12.20 -21.32 -2.07
N PHE A 337 11.09 -21.85 -2.58
CA PHE A 337 10.76 -23.27 -2.42
C PHE A 337 9.79 -23.79 -3.48
N LEU A 338 9.80 -25.10 -3.70
CA LEU A 338 8.75 -25.84 -4.38
C LEU A 338 7.98 -26.66 -3.35
N GLN A 339 6.66 -26.55 -3.32
CA GLN A 339 5.80 -27.34 -2.44
C GLN A 339 4.94 -28.32 -3.22
N ILE A 340 4.96 -29.60 -2.83
CA ILE A 340 4.16 -30.69 -3.42
C ILE A 340 3.41 -31.37 -2.27
N GLY A 341 2.09 -31.18 -2.21
CA GLY A 341 1.32 -31.59 -1.02
C GLY A 341 1.86 -30.94 0.26
N SER A 342 2.27 -31.75 1.23
CA SER A 342 2.89 -31.29 2.48
C SER A 342 4.42 -31.14 2.41
N GLU A 343 5.06 -31.66 1.36
CA GLU A 343 6.50 -31.62 1.21
C GLU A 343 6.95 -30.25 0.65
N LYS A 344 7.99 -29.67 1.25
CA LYS A 344 8.56 -28.38 0.85
C LYS A 344 10.04 -28.57 0.55
N ILE A 345 10.42 -28.36 -0.70
CA ILE A 345 11.79 -28.47 -1.19
C ILE A 345 12.38 -27.07 -1.20
N ASP A 346 13.44 -26.86 -0.41
CA ASP A 346 14.19 -25.60 -0.39
C ASP A 346 14.90 -25.38 -1.73
N LEU A 347 14.72 -24.21 -2.31
CA LEU A 347 15.36 -23.82 -3.56
C LEU A 347 16.54 -22.87 -3.33
N LYS A 348 16.90 -22.53 -2.09
CA LYS A 348 18.08 -21.72 -1.78
C LYS A 348 19.39 -22.47 -2.08
N GLY A 349 20.49 -21.72 -2.12
CA GLY A 349 21.84 -22.23 -2.36
C GLY A 349 22.24 -22.12 -3.82
N GLU A 350 23.09 -23.03 -4.28
CA GLU A 350 23.73 -22.91 -5.60
C GLU A 350 22.75 -23.09 -6.77
N TRP A 351 22.76 -22.13 -7.70
CA TRP A 351 22.09 -22.18 -9.00
C TRP A 351 23.11 -21.95 -10.11
N LYS A 352 22.85 -22.55 -11.27
CA LYS A 352 23.60 -22.23 -12.49
C LYS A 352 22.99 -20.99 -13.13
N TYR A 353 23.81 -20.14 -13.73
CA TYR A 353 23.34 -18.98 -14.48
C TYR A 353 24.18 -18.69 -15.72
N LYS A 354 23.57 -18.00 -16.68
CA LYS A 354 24.22 -17.47 -17.88
C LYS A 354 23.52 -16.21 -18.36
N ILE A 355 24.29 -15.20 -18.75
CA ILE A 355 23.74 -13.96 -19.32
C ILE A 355 23.09 -14.29 -20.67
N GLY A 356 21.84 -13.86 -20.85
CA GLY A 356 21.11 -14.00 -22.10
C GLY A 356 21.47 -12.90 -23.07
N ALA A 357 21.35 -11.65 -22.63
CA ALA A 357 21.68 -10.45 -23.39
C ALA A 357 22.18 -9.32 -22.48
N ILE A 358 23.05 -8.47 -23.03
CA ILE A 358 23.47 -7.20 -22.42
C ILE A 358 22.99 -6.07 -23.32
N MET A 359 22.20 -5.17 -22.76
CA MET A 359 21.71 -3.97 -23.44
C MET A 359 22.71 -2.83 -23.25
N ASN A 360 22.87 -2.01 -24.28
CA ASN A 360 23.74 -0.81 -24.21
C ASN A 360 23.07 0.38 -23.50
N ARG A 361 21.82 0.21 -23.07
CA ARG A 361 20.99 1.23 -22.42
C ARG A 361 19.96 0.59 -21.50
N PRO A 362 19.56 1.29 -20.43
CA PRO A 362 18.48 0.83 -19.56
C PRO A 362 17.16 0.77 -20.32
N ALA A 363 16.22 0.03 -19.76
CA ALA A 363 14.82 0.09 -20.18
C ALA A 363 14.32 1.54 -20.09
N PRO A 364 13.52 1.99 -21.08
CA PRO A 364 13.01 3.35 -21.08
C PRO A 364 12.13 3.59 -19.85
N GLY A 365 12.34 4.75 -19.21
CA GLY A 365 11.48 5.19 -18.13
C GLY A 365 10.07 5.55 -18.61
N GLN A 366 9.14 5.70 -17.66
CA GLN A 366 7.77 6.12 -17.93
C GLN A 366 7.47 7.45 -17.24
N THR A 367 6.69 8.31 -17.88
CA THR A 367 6.24 9.58 -17.32
C THR A 367 5.21 9.39 -16.21
N PHE A 368 4.56 8.22 -16.17
CA PHE A 368 3.47 7.88 -15.25
C PHE A 368 2.39 8.98 -15.23
N ILE A 369 1.79 9.24 -16.39
CA ILE A 369 0.77 10.29 -16.58
C ILE A 369 -0.32 10.21 -15.50
N ARG A 370 -0.73 8.99 -15.12
CA ARG A 370 -1.76 8.75 -14.09
C ARG A 370 -1.43 9.30 -12.69
N TRP A 371 -0.16 9.60 -12.41
CA TRP A 371 0.30 10.15 -11.12
C TRP A 371 0.34 11.68 -11.10
N LYS A 372 0.06 12.31 -12.23
CA LYS A 372 0.12 13.77 -12.35
C LYS A 372 -0.98 14.42 -11.51
N PRO A 373 -0.76 15.67 -11.05
CA PRO A 373 -1.65 16.28 -10.07
C PRO A 373 -3.09 16.40 -10.58
N THR A 374 -4.06 16.39 -9.68
CA THR A 374 -5.51 16.54 -9.95
C THR A 374 -6.22 15.38 -10.66
N GLY A 375 -5.53 14.63 -11.53
CA GLY A 375 -6.18 13.65 -12.41
C GLY A 375 -7.02 12.61 -11.68
N LEU A 376 -6.49 12.03 -10.60
CA LEU A 376 -7.18 10.99 -9.82
C LEU A 376 -8.28 11.58 -8.96
N TYR A 377 -8.07 12.77 -8.37
CA TYR A 377 -9.12 13.50 -7.66
C TYR A 377 -10.35 13.66 -8.55
N ASN A 378 -10.16 14.16 -9.77
CA ASN A 378 -11.25 14.46 -10.69
C ASN A 378 -12.05 13.22 -11.08
N ALA A 379 -11.38 12.11 -11.39
CA ALA A 379 -12.03 10.93 -11.97
C ALA A 379 -12.42 9.86 -10.94
N MET A 380 -11.66 9.72 -9.85
CA MET A 380 -11.87 8.63 -8.87
C MET A 380 -12.46 9.11 -7.54
N LEU A 381 -12.25 10.36 -7.14
CA LEU A 381 -12.71 10.85 -5.84
C LEU A 381 -13.95 11.73 -5.97
N ASN A 382 -13.93 12.73 -6.85
CA ASN A 382 -15.02 13.69 -6.95
C ASN A 382 -16.40 13.06 -7.18
N PRO A 383 -16.56 11.99 -8.00
CA PRO A 383 -17.84 11.30 -8.14
C PRO A 383 -18.43 10.76 -6.82
N LEU A 384 -17.62 10.62 -5.77
CA LEU A 384 -18.00 10.02 -4.49
C LEU A 384 -18.37 11.04 -3.42
N ILE A 385 -18.15 12.34 -3.63
CA ILE A 385 -18.37 13.38 -2.60
C ILE A 385 -19.83 13.52 -2.16
N GLN A 386 -20.77 13.05 -2.99
CA GLN A 386 -22.19 13.02 -2.65
C GLN A 386 -22.56 11.79 -1.79
N TYR A 387 -21.73 10.76 -1.75
CA TYR A 387 -21.95 9.56 -0.95
C TYR A 387 -21.55 9.84 0.51
N PRO A 388 -22.49 9.84 1.47
CA PRO A 388 -22.13 10.08 2.86
C PRO A 388 -21.22 8.97 3.40
N ILE A 389 -20.19 9.36 4.14
CA ILE A 389 -19.20 8.44 4.74
C ILE A 389 -19.00 8.75 6.22
N LYS A 390 -18.50 7.75 6.94
CA LYS A 390 -18.20 7.81 8.38
C LYS A 390 -16.80 8.35 8.66
N ALA A 391 -15.81 7.93 7.88
CA ALA A 391 -14.40 8.33 8.00
C ALA A 391 -13.62 8.02 6.73
N VAL A 392 -12.43 8.62 6.61
CA VAL A 392 -11.45 8.33 5.57
C VAL A 392 -10.26 7.58 6.17
N LEU A 393 -9.81 6.54 5.49
CA LEU A 393 -8.56 5.82 5.74
C LEU A 393 -7.58 6.21 4.63
N TRP A 394 -6.43 6.75 5.01
CA TRP A 394 -5.42 7.26 4.09
C TRP A 394 -4.09 6.54 4.30
N TYR A 395 -3.63 5.79 3.30
CA TYR A 395 -2.32 5.14 3.32
C TYR A 395 -1.53 5.53 2.07
N GLN A 396 -0.73 6.58 2.23
CA GLN A 396 0.10 7.15 1.19
C GLN A 396 1.29 7.88 1.79
N GLY A 397 2.37 7.95 1.02
CA GLY A 397 3.51 8.80 1.34
C GLY A 397 4.77 8.43 0.57
N GLU A 398 4.90 7.16 0.15
CA GLU A 398 6.14 6.63 -0.43
C GLU A 398 6.54 7.42 -1.69
N SER A 399 5.57 7.84 -2.51
CA SER A 399 5.81 8.65 -3.72
C SER A 399 6.11 10.12 -3.46
N ASN A 400 6.06 10.59 -2.21
CA ASN A 400 6.41 11.96 -1.81
C ASN A 400 7.72 12.04 -1.02
N THR A 401 8.43 10.91 -0.83
CA THR A 401 9.69 10.86 -0.08
C THR A 401 10.85 11.58 -0.77
N ALA A 402 10.70 11.98 -2.04
CA ALA A 402 11.67 12.85 -2.69
C ALA A 402 11.65 14.30 -2.16
N LYS A 403 10.50 14.77 -1.65
CA LYS A 403 10.29 16.13 -1.10
C LYS A 403 9.44 16.06 0.18
N PRO A 404 9.93 15.44 1.26
CA PRO A 404 9.08 15.19 2.42
C PRO A 404 8.66 16.47 3.16
N GLN A 405 9.44 17.56 3.11
CA GLN A 405 9.24 18.77 3.92
C GLN A 405 7.91 19.50 3.66
N GLU A 406 7.32 19.34 2.48
CA GLU A 406 6.01 19.91 2.12
C GLU A 406 4.83 19.01 2.49
N TYR A 407 5.08 17.76 2.90
CA TYR A 407 4.03 16.74 3.01
C TYR A 407 2.99 17.06 4.08
N GLN A 408 3.39 17.63 5.23
CA GLN A 408 2.43 18.06 6.25
C GLN A 408 1.46 19.08 5.69
N ASP A 409 1.94 20.03 4.88
CA ASP A 409 1.14 21.10 4.33
C ASP A 409 0.19 20.59 3.23
N LEU A 410 0.68 19.73 2.34
CA LEU A 410 -0.12 19.06 1.31
C LEU A 410 -1.23 18.21 1.94
N LEU A 411 -0.88 17.36 2.92
CA LEU A 411 -1.83 16.46 3.57
C LEU A 411 -2.87 17.24 4.39
N SER A 412 -2.46 18.29 5.09
CA SER A 412 -3.40 19.16 5.81
C SER A 412 -4.38 19.84 4.84
N THR A 413 -3.87 20.36 3.71
CA THR A 413 -4.71 21.01 2.70
C THR A 413 -5.72 20.04 2.10
N MET A 414 -5.29 18.85 1.72
CA MET A 414 -6.17 17.80 1.18
C MET A 414 -7.25 17.38 2.19
N ILE A 415 -6.89 17.14 3.45
CA ILE A 415 -7.84 16.75 4.50
C ILE A 415 -8.93 17.80 4.69
N LEU A 416 -8.54 19.08 4.76
CA LEU A 416 -9.48 20.18 4.96
C LEU A 416 -10.39 20.37 3.74
N ASP A 417 -9.85 20.23 2.53
CA ASP A 417 -10.61 20.29 1.29
C ASP A 417 -11.66 19.17 1.21
N TRP A 418 -11.27 17.92 1.47
CA TRP A 418 -12.21 16.79 1.45
C TRP A 418 -13.31 16.97 2.50
N ARG A 419 -12.96 17.41 3.72
CA ARG A 419 -13.96 17.75 4.76
C ARG A 419 -14.97 18.78 4.27
N ASN A 420 -14.52 19.81 3.56
CA ASN A 420 -15.39 20.82 3.00
C ASN A 420 -16.29 20.25 1.91
N LYS A 421 -15.76 19.43 1.00
CA LYS A 421 -16.52 18.83 -0.11
C LYS A 421 -17.58 17.84 0.34
N TRP A 422 -17.29 17.02 1.36
CA TRP A 422 -18.29 16.17 2.01
C TRP A 422 -19.25 16.95 2.92
N ASN A 423 -19.03 18.26 3.12
CA ASN A 423 -19.74 19.10 4.08
C ASN A 423 -19.72 18.52 5.51
N GLN A 424 -18.56 18.02 5.93
CA GLN A 424 -18.32 17.41 7.23
C GLN A 424 -16.99 17.94 7.80
N LYS A 425 -17.03 19.11 8.45
CA LYS A 425 -15.84 19.77 9.04
C LYS A 425 -15.01 18.89 9.97
N ASN A 426 -15.65 17.94 10.64
CA ASN A 426 -15.05 17.02 11.60
C ASN A 426 -14.95 15.58 11.08
N LEU A 427 -15.07 15.35 9.75
CA LEU A 427 -14.91 14.01 9.15
C LEU A 427 -13.58 13.41 9.59
N PRO A 428 -13.58 12.26 10.29
CA PRO A 428 -12.33 11.67 10.76
C PRO A 428 -11.44 11.20 9.62
N PHE A 429 -10.14 11.46 9.77
CA PHE A 429 -9.09 11.00 8.86
C PHE A 429 -8.10 10.12 9.60
N LEU A 430 -7.99 8.86 9.19
CA LEU A 430 -7.11 7.88 9.82
C LEU A 430 -5.92 7.66 8.89
N ILE A 431 -4.78 8.22 9.26
CA ILE A 431 -3.55 8.19 8.48
C ILE A 431 -2.76 6.93 8.88
N VAL A 432 -2.24 6.21 7.88
CA VAL A 432 -1.25 5.16 8.11
C VAL A 432 0.13 5.73 7.90
N GLN A 433 0.98 5.66 8.93
CA GLN A 433 2.37 6.08 8.82
C GLN A 433 3.14 5.13 7.92
N LEU A 434 4.18 5.59 7.21
CA LEU A 434 5.05 4.71 6.43
C LEU A 434 5.73 3.65 7.31
N ALA A 435 5.76 2.41 6.82
CA ALA A 435 6.44 1.29 7.48
C ALA A 435 7.96 1.39 7.31
N ASN A 436 8.75 0.60 8.06
CA ASN A 436 10.19 0.44 7.80
C ASN A 436 10.45 -0.20 6.44
N PHE A 437 11.47 0.31 5.74
CA PHE A 437 11.87 -0.14 4.41
C PHE A 437 13.35 0.20 4.16
N MET A 438 14.01 -0.54 3.27
CA MET A 438 15.45 -0.47 2.95
C MET A 438 16.37 -1.04 4.03
N GLU A 439 17.65 -1.20 3.70
CA GLU A 439 18.66 -1.67 4.65
C GLU A 439 18.81 -0.72 5.84
N ALA A 440 19.02 -1.31 7.03
CA ALA A 440 19.35 -0.54 8.21
C ALA A 440 20.76 0.05 8.07
N LYS A 441 20.93 1.31 8.47
CA LYS A 441 22.25 1.97 8.48
C LYS A 441 22.92 1.81 9.84
N PRO A 442 24.24 1.56 9.87
CA PRO A 442 24.96 1.35 11.12
C PRO A 442 25.08 2.62 11.96
N GLU A 443 25.09 3.79 11.32
CA GLU A 443 25.23 5.11 11.96
C GLU A 443 23.98 5.98 11.78
N PRO A 444 23.73 6.96 12.66
CA PRO A 444 22.65 7.92 12.46
C PRO A 444 22.86 8.71 11.17
N THR A 445 21.85 8.77 10.31
CA THR A 445 21.91 9.55 9.06
C THR A 445 20.65 10.38 8.85
N GLU A 446 20.72 11.31 7.90
CA GLU A 446 19.50 11.87 7.33
C GLU A 446 18.69 10.79 6.60
N SER A 447 17.37 10.95 6.62
CA SER A 447 16.42 10.02 6.02
C SER A 447 15.17 10.78 5.63
N ASN A 448 14.93 10.93 4.33
CA ASN A 448 13.69 11.51 3.84
C ASN A 448 12.47 10.65 4.20
N TRP A 449 12.66 9.35 4.38
CA TRP A 449 11.61 8.44 4.79
C TRP A 449 11.20 8.69 6.25
N ALA A 450 12.16 8.89 7.15
CA ALA A 450 11.90 9.29 8.53
C ALA A 450 11.30 10.70 8.61
N GLU A 451 11.80 11.64 7.81
CA GLU A 451 11.22 12.98 7.70
C GLU A 451 9.75 12.90 7.28
N LEU A 452 9.39 12.11 6.26
CA LEU A 452 7.98 11.97 5.86
C LEU A 452 7.10 11.38 6.98
N ARG A 453 7.60 10.40 7.75
CA ARG A 453 6.88 9.86 8.92
C ARG A 453 6.64 10.92 9.98
N GLU A 454 7.62 11.80 10.20
CA GLU A 454 7.48 12.95 11.11
C GLU A 454 6.40 13.92 10.60
N GLN A 455 6.34 14.18 9.29
CA GLN A 455 5.28 15.02 8.70
C GLN A 455 3.89 14.38 8.89
N GLN A 456 3.75 13.07 8.69
CA GLN A 456 2.52 12.32 9.00
C GLN A 456 2.15 12.42 10.49
N ARG A 457 3.15 12.33 11.38
CA ARG A 457 2.96 12.49 12.83
C ARG A 457 2.47 13.88 13.18
N ARG A 458 3.08 14.93 12.63
CA ARG A 458 2.68 16.32 12.88
C ARG A 458 1.25 16.59 12.47
N VAL A 459 0.83 16.15 11.28
CA VAL A 459 -0.58 16.27 10.83
C VAL A 459 -1.53 15.65 11.84
N SER A 460 -1.22 14.45 12.35
CA SER A 460 -2.06 13.76 13.34
C SER A 460 -2.22 14.49 14.68
N GLN A 461 -1.32 15.44 14.97
CA GLN A 461 -1.32 16.21 16.21
C GLN A 461 -1.88 17.63 16.02
N THR A 462 -1.75 18.20 14.83
CA THR A 462 -2.17 19.59 14.55
C THR A 462 -3.54 19.68 13.91
N ILE A 463 -4.00 18.66 13.18
CA ILE A 463 -5.31 18.66 12.51
C ILE A 463 -6.33 17.90 13.36
N PRO A 464 -7.42 18.55 13.85
CA PRO A 464 -8.42 17.88 14.67
C PRO A 464 -9.08 16.69 13.99
N LYS A 465 -9.59 15.73 14.78
CA LYS A 465 -10.24 14.49 14.30
C LYS A 465 -9.39 13.73 13.28
N THR A 466 -8.08 13.69 13.51
CA THR A 466 -7.16 12.80 12.80
C THR A 466 -6.61 11.75 13.75
N GLY A 467 -6.29 10.57 13.23
CA GLY A 467 -5.64 9.48 13.94
C GLY A 467 -4.45 8.96 13.14
N LEU A 468 -3.47 8.37 13.82
CA LEU A 468 -2.26 7.83 13.19
C LEU A 468 -2.05 6.36 13.56
N ALA A 469 -2.17 5.48 12.58
CA ALA A 469 -1.75 4.09 12.70
C ALA A 469 -0.26 3.99 12.39
N ILE A 470 0.56 3.83 13.43
CA ILE A 470 2.02 3.67 13.31
C ILE A 470 2.30 2.26 12.76
N THR A 471 3.25 2.12 11.84
CA THR A 471 3.59 0.83 11.19
C THR A 471 5.10 0.55 11.14
N ILE A 472 5.89 1.30 11.93
CA ILE A 472 7.36 1.24 11.95
C ILE A 472 7.95 -0.15 12.26
N ASP A 473 7.17 -1.03 12.88
CA ASP A 473 7.52 -2.40 13.27
C ASP A 473 6.80 -3.49 12.45
N ILE A 474 6.09 -3.10 11.38
CA ILE A 474 5.31 -3.98 10.51
C ILE A 474 6.01 -4.17 9.15
N GLY A 475 6.89 -3.24 8.78
CA GLY A 475 7.58 -3.20 7.49
C GLY A 475 8.65 -4.28 7.31
N GLU A 476 9.04 -4.47 6.07
CA GLU A 476 10.10 -5.39 5.66
C GLU A 476 11.21 -4.57 5.01
N TRP A 477 12.46 -4.79 5.42
CA TRP A 477 13.61 -4.03 4.89
C TRP A 477 13.77 -4.20 3.38
N ASN A 478 13.37 -5.37 2.88
CA ASN A 478 13.57 -5.82 1.51
C ASN A 478 12.30 -5.74 0.64
N ASP A 479 11.22 -5.11 1.13
CA ASP A 479 9.96 -5.01 0.40
C ASP A 479 9.14 -3.80 0.86
N ILE A 480 8.83 -2.92 -0.08
CA ILE A 480 8.05 -1.70 0.18
C ILE A 480 6.58 -2.02 0.54
N HIS A 481 6.13 -3.25 0.26
CA HIS A 481 4.77 -3.73 0.48
C HIS A 481 4.72 -4.79 1.58
N PRO A 482 4.80 -4.40 2.88
CA PRO A 482 4.82 -5.38 3.96
C PRO A 482 3.57 -6.26 3.96
N LEU A 483 3.76 -7.55 4.16
CA LEU A 483 2.69 -8.54 4.06
C LEU A 483 1.77 -8.54 5.29
N ASN A 484 2.23 -8.05 6.45
CA ASN A 484 1.42 -8.00 7.68
C ASN A 484 0.38 -6.87 7.67
N LYS A 485 -0.59 -6.96 6.74
CA LYS A 485 -1.68 -5.98 6.60
C LYS A 485 -2.74 -6.09 7.70
N LYS A 486 -2.83 -7.25 8.37
CA LYS A 486 -3.77 -7.46 9.46
C LYS A 486 -3.51 -6.51 10.63
N GLU A 487 -2.25 -6.37 11.03
CA GLU A 487 -1.88 -5.48 12.13
C GLU A 487 -2.09 -4.00 11.75
N VAL A 488 -1.88 -3.61 10.48
CA VAL A 488 -2.22 -2.26 9.99
C VAL A 488 -3.72 -1.99 10.12
N GLY A 489 -4.56 -2.90 9.62
CA GLY A 489 -6.03 -2.80 9.71
C GLY A 489 -6.52 -2.72 11.16
N LYS A 490 -5.93 -3.51 12.06
CA LYS A 490 -6.20 -3.48 13.50
C LYS A 490 -5.85 -2.13 14.11
N ARG A 491 -4.66 -1.57 13.84
CA ARG A 491 -4.25 -0.25 14.37
C ARG A 491 -5.14 0.88 13.84
N LEU A 492 -5.56 0.82 12.57
CA LEU A 492 -6.57 1.71 12.03
C LEU A 492 -7.91 1.59 12.76
N SER A 493 -8.35 0.37 13.12
CA SER A 493 -9.59 0.16 13.87
C SER A 493 -9.53 0.77 15.27
N LEU A 494 -8.39 0.73 15.95
CA LEU A 494 -8.19 1.41 17.24
C LEU A 494 -8.30 2.92 17.08
N GLN A 495 -7.68 3.48 16.04
CA GLN A 495 -7.78 4.92 15.74
C GLN A 495 -9.21 5.33 15.38
N ALA A 496 -9.95 4.49 14.65
CA ALA A 496 -11.37 4.69 14.38
C ALA A 496 -12.20 4.68 15.66
N GLN A 497 -12.04 3.67 16.51
CA GLN A 497 -12.78 3.54 17.77
C GLN A 497 -12.55 4.73 18.70
N LYS A 498 -11.31 5.20 18.81
CA LYS A 498 -10.96 6.40 19.58
C LYS A 498 -11.56 7.67 18.97
N THR A 499 -11.50 7.85 17.65
CA THR A 499 -11.86 9.13 17.01
C THR A 499 -13.36 9.29 16.75
N LEU A 500 -14.06 8.18 16.46
CA LEU A 500 -15.49 8.14 16.11
C LEU A 500 -16.41 7.93 17.30
N PHE A 501 -15.97 7.15 18.30
CA PHE A 501 -16.81 6.76 19.44
C PHE A 501 -16.31 7.32 20.77
N ASP A 502 -15.26 8.16 20.74
CA ASP A 502 -14.61 8.77 21.91
C ASP A 502 -14.35 7.73 23.02
N SER A 503 -13.99 6.51 22.61
CA SER A 503 -13.79 5.38 23.51
C SER A 503 -12.49 5.56 24.31
N ASN A 504 -12.53 5.20 25.60
CA ASN A 504 -11.36 5.27 26.48
C ASN A 504 -10.44 4.05 26.26
N ILE A 505 -9.95 3.89 25.03
CA ILE A 505 -9.04 2.81 24.62
C ILE A 505 -7.64 3.34 24.34
N ILE A 506 -6.65 2.44 24.43
CA ILE A 506 -5.28 2.74 24.04
C ILE A 506 -5.16 2.50 22.52
N ALA A 507 -5.13 3.58 21.74
CA ALA A 507 -4.96 3.52 20.29
C ALA A 507 -3.60 4.06 19.82
N ASP A 508 -2.90 4.83 20.65
CA ASP A 508 -1.57 5.38 20.34
C ASP A 508 -0.49 4.63 21.12
N GLY A 509 0.67 4.42 20.49
CA GLY A 509 1.92 4.18 21.22
C GLY A 509 2.41 5.46 21.91
N PRO A 510 3.63 5.47 22.48
CA PRO A 510 4.17 6.67 23.10
C PRO A 510 4.24 7.86 22.14
N VAL A 511 3.62 8.97 22.53
CA VAL A 511 3.59 10.19 21.73
C VAL A 511 4.52 11.23 22.36
N TYR A 512 5.62 11.56 21.69
CA TYR A 512 6.54 12.61 22.12
C TYR A 512 5.80 13.95 22.30
N GLU A 513 6.12 14.67 23.38
CA GLU A 513 5.50 15.94 23.73
C GLU A 513 6.52 17.07 23.92
N SER A 514 7.60 16.82 24.66
CA SER A 514 8.63 17.84 24.92
C SER A 514 9.94 17.23 25.40
N MET A 515 11.00 18.04 25.37
CA MET A 515 12.30 17.70 25.96
C MET A 515 12.77 18.75 26.97
N LYS A 516 13.64 18.33 27.88
CA LYS A 516 14.39 19.20 28.79
C LYS A 516 15.83 18.75 28.89
N ILE A 517 16.78 19.66 28.68
CA ILE A 517 18.21 19.41 28.89
C ILE A 517 18.51 19.47 30.40
N ASN A 518 19.27 18.50 30.90
CA ASN A 518 19.76 18.44 32.27
C ASN A 518 21.21 17.95 32.28
N GLY A 519 22.16 18.89 32.36
CA GLY A 519 23.59 18.59 32.17
C GLY A 519 23.84 17.96 30.80
N ASN A 520 24.52 16.81 30.79
CA ASN A 520 24.82 16.06 29.56
C ASN A 520 23.70 15.10 29.11
N LYS A 521 22.48 15.25 29.65
CA LYS A 521 21.33 14.39 29.35
C LYS A 521 20.15 15.18 28.82
N ILE A 522 19.36 14.55 27.96
CA ILE A 522 18.07 15.06 27.51
C ILE A 522 16.96 14.17 28.09
N ILE A 523 16.01 14.81 28.78
CA ILE A 523 14.84 14.18 29.38
C ILE A 523 13.64 14.39 28.45
N LEU A 524 13.09 13.32 27.91
CA LEU A 524 11.93 13.33 27.02
C LEU A 524 10.65 13.05 27.80
N SER A 525 9.63 13.88 27.55
CA SER A 525 8.28 13.72 28.08
C SER A 525 7.32 13.33 26.96
N PHE A 526 6.32 12.53 27.33
CA PHE A 526 5.36 11.93 26.41
C PHE A 526 3.94 12.20 26.91
N LYS A 527 3.01 12.35 25.97
CA LYS A 527 1.61 12.67 26.23
C LYS A 527 1.02 11.71 27.26
N LYS A 528 0.32 12.26 28.25
CA LYS A 528 -0.38 11.50 29.30
C LYS A 528 -1.28 10.42 28.68
N GLY A 529 -1.21 9.20 29.22
CA GLY A 529 -1.96 8.04 28.72
C GLY A 529 -1.22 7.23 27.64
N THR A 530 -0.12 7.75 27.10
CA THR A 530 0.73 7.04 26.12
C THR A 530 2.11 6.66 26.68
N ASN A 531 2.43 7.18 27.87
CA ASN A 531 3.73 7.12 28.54
C ASN A 531 3.86 5.93 29.52
N ASN A 532 3.01 4.92 29.36
CA ASN A 532 3.11 3.63 30.06
C ASN A 532 4.01 2.69 29.26
N PHE A 533 5.33 2.87 29.36
CA PHE A 533 6.29 2.11 28.55
C PHE A 533 6.33 0.62 28.90
N SER A 534 6.57 -0.20 27.88
CA SER A 534 6.97 -1.60 28.06
C SER A 534 8.41 -1.69 28.57
N SER A 535 8.67 -2.61 29.47
CA SER A 535 10.03 -2.90 29.95
C SER A 535 10.84 -3.59 28.86
N VAL A 536 12.08 -3.13 28.67
CA VAL A 536 13.08 -3.72 27.76
C VAL A 536 14.41 -3.81 28.50
N SER A 537 15.24 -4.79 28.14
CA SER A 537 16.58 -4.94 28.75
C SER A 537 17.49 -3.75 28.42
N GLU A 538 17.41 -3.25 27.19
CA GLU A 538 18.14 -2.09 26.70
C GLU A 538 17.23 -1.30 25.76
N LEU A 539 17.06 -0.01 26.03
CA LEU A 539 16.25 0.88 25.19
C LEU A 539 17.12 1.45 24.06
N LYS A 540 16.68 1.25 22.81
CA LYS A 540 17.47 1.49 21.59
C LYS A 540 16.73 2.39 20.60
N GLY A 541 17.46 2.86 19.59
CA GLY A 541 16.93 3.68 18.50
C GLY A 541 16.99 5.18 18.75
N PHE A 542 17.76 5.64 19.75
CA PHE A 542 17.95 7.06 20.05
C PHE A 542 19.30 7.55 19.52
N ALA A 543 19.30 8.68 18.84
CA ALA A 543 20.50 9.45 18.51
C ALA A 543 20.43 10.82 19.19
N ILE A 544 21.56 11.33 19.68
CA ILE A 544 21.67 12.61 20.39
C ILE A 544 22.70 13.51 19.68
N LYS A 545 22.33 14.78 19.48
CA LYS A 545 23.13 15.79 18.77
C LYS A 545 23.82 16.72 19.74
N GLY A 546 25.12 16.95 19.55
CA GLY A 546 25.89 17.96 20.26
C GLY A 546 25.82 19.34 19.62
N LYS A 547 26.45 20.35 20.24
CA LYS A 547 26.60 21.70 19.65
C LYS A 547 27.37 21.73 18.32
N ASP A 548 28.15 20.69 18.03
CA ASP A 548 28.84 20.49 16.75
C ASP A 548 27.88 20.15 15.58
N GLY A 549 26.61 19.90 15.89
CA GLY A 549 25.59 19.58 14.90
C GLY A 549 25.55 18.10 14.49
N VAL A 550 26.40 17.25 15.06
CA VAL A 550 26.53 15.85 14.68
C VAL A 550 25.71 14.94 15.60
N PHE A 551 24.90 14.06 15.01
CA PHE A 551 24.20 13.01 15.75
C PHE A 551 25.11 11.81 16.01
N LYS A 552 25.12 11.35 17.26
CA LYS A 552 25.73 10.06 17.67
C LYS A 552 24.66 9.16 18.29
N TRP A 553 24.84 7.84 18.20
CA TRP A 553 24.00 6.91 18.95
C TRP A 553 24.03 7.22 20.45
N ALA A 554 22.88 7.12 21.10
CA ALA A 554 22.70 7.48 22.49
C ALA A 554 22.31 6.26 23.33
N GLN A 555 22.75 6.26 24.57
CA GLN A 555 22.17 5.43 25.61
C GLN A 555 20.84 6.03 26.03
N ALA A 556 19.87 5.16 26.34
CA ALA A 556 18.56 5.59 26.81
C ALA A 556 18.05 4.69 27.93
N LYS A 557 17.30 5.25 28.89
CA LYS A 557 16.61 4.50 29.94
C LYS A 557 15.23 5.04 30.22
N ILE A 558 14.33 4.16 30.64
CA ILE A 558 13.01 4.51 31.15
C ILE A 558 13.15 4.94 32.62
N GLU A 559 12.63 6.11 32.96
CA GLU A 559 12.56 6.59 34.34
C GLU A 559 11.13 7.08 34.64
N GLY A 560 10.33 6.18 35.24
CA GLY A 560 8.90 6.41 35.44
C GLY A 560 8.17 6.61 34.12
N SER A 561 7.63 7.81 33.91
CA SER A 561 6.90 8.20 32.70
C SER A 561 7.72 9.03 31.70
N LYS A 562 9.05 9.04 31.86
CA LYS A 562 9.99 9.79 31.02
C LYS A 562 11.07 8.87 30.45
N ILE A 563 11.72 9.33 29.38
CA ILE A 563 12.92 8.68 28.82
C ILE A 563 14.11 9.62 29.02
N ILE A 564 15.21 9.09 29.54
CA ILE A 564 16.47 9.84 29.69
C ILE A 564 17.44 9.36 28.62
N VAL A 565 17.97 10.29 27.83
CA VAL A 565 18.87 10.02 26.69
C VAL A 565 20.19 10.74 26.89
N TRP A 566 21.32 10.06 26.67
CA TRP A 566 22.65 10.66 26.80
C TRP A 566 23.70 9.93 25.95
N ASN A 567 24.85 10.57 25.75
CA ASN A 567 26.05 9.96 25.20
C ASN A 567 27.26 10.51 25.99
N ASP A 568 28.15 9.65 26.48
CA ASP A 568 29.23 10.06 27.41
C ASP A 568 30.26 11.02 26.77
N GLU A 569 30.37 11.01 25.44
CA GLU A 569 31.22 11.90 24.65
C GLU A 569 30.58 13.27 24.41
N ILE A 570 29.26 13.39 24.53
CA ILE A 570 28.52 14.65 24.29
C ILE A 570 28.23 15.36 25.61
N LYS A 571 29.00 16.42 25.90
CA LYS A 571 28.84 17.23 27.13
C LYS A 571 27.65 18.18 27.06
N ASP A 572 27.43 18.80 25.90
CA ASP A 572 26.40 19.80 25.67
C ASP A 572 25.41 19.33 24.59
N PRO A 573 24.45 18.44 24.92
CA PRO A 573 23.48 17.95 23.95
C PRO A 573 22.40 19.02 23.66
N ILE A 574 21.95 19.10 22.41
CA ILE A 574 20.96 20.08 21.96
C ILE A 574 19.69 19.47 21.38
N ALA A 575 19.74 18.23 20.88
CA ALA A 575 18.55 17.56 20.32
C ALA A 575 18.66 16.04 20.37
N VAL A 576 17.51 15.36 20.25
CA VAL A 576 17.38 13.91 20.15
C VAL A 576 16.53 13.57 18.91
N ARG A 577 16.89 12.46 18.27
CA ARG A 577 16.06 11.78 17.27
C ARG A 577 15.77 10.36 17.76
N TYR A 578 14.54 9.90 17.57
CA TYR A 578 14.15 8.50 17.82
C TYR A 578 13.71 7.85 16.52
N ALA A 579 14.22 6.64 16.25
CA ALA A 579 13.88 5.81 15.09
C ALA A 579 14.00 6.55 13.74
N TRP A 580 14.99 7.46 13.64
CA TRP A 580 15.19 8.32 12.48
C TRP A 580 16.05 7.65 11.40
N ALA A 581 15.45 6.72 10.68
CA ALA A 581 16.05 6.02 9.54
C ALA A 581 14.95 5.44 8.64
N ASP A 582 15.32 5.02 7.42
CA ASP A 582 14.41 4.32 6.50
C ASP A 582 13.93 3.00 7.17
N ASN A 583 14.87 2.26 7.75
CA ASN A 583 14.63 1.06 8.56
C ASN A 583 15.36 1.10 9.92
N PRO A 584 14.71 1.58 10.99
CA PRO A 584 15.28 1.62 12.33
C PRO A 584 15.07 0.28 13.07
N ASP A 585 15.71 -0.78 12.58
CA ASP A 585 15.56 -2.18 13.03
C ASP A 585 15.78 -2.40 14.55
N LYS A 586 16.61 -1.57 15.19
CA LYS A 586 16.88 -1.63 16.64
C LYS A 586 15.88 -0.84 17.50
N ALA A 587 15.01 -0.01 16.91
CA ALA A 587 14.11 0.84 17.67
C ALA A 587 13.02 0.02 18.39
N ASN A 588 12.90 0.21 19.72
CA ASN A 588 12.07 -0.67 20.56
C ASN A 588 11.21 0.06 21.61
N LEU A 589 11.01 1.38 21.50
CA LEU A 589 10.10 2.11 22.38
C LEU A 589 8.65 1.77 22.06
N LYS A 590 8.00 1.05 22.98
CA LYS A 590 6.58 0.68 22.90
C LYS A 590 5.89 0.99 24.23
N ASN A 591 4.57 1.17 24.19
CA ASN A 591 3.76 1.17 25.41
C ASN A 591 3.45 -0.26 25.88
N LYS A 592 2.81 -0.43 27.05
CA LYS A 592 2.43 -1.74 27.61
C LYS A 592 1.38 -2.49 26.79
N SER A 593 0.66 -1.82 25.90
CA SER A 593 -0.25 -2.45 24.94
C SER A 593 0.46 -2.97 23.69
N GLY A 594 1.79 -2.80 23.60
CA GLY A 594 2.60 -3.23 22.47
C GLY A 594 2.59 -2.26 21.27
N LEU A 595 1.97 -1.08 21.39
CA LEU A 595 1.96 -0.09 20.31
C LEU A 595 3.29 0.68 20.28
N PRO A 596 3.97 0.77 19.12
CA PRO A 596 5.24 1.47 19.00
C PRO A 596 5.09 2.99 19.03
N ALA A 597 6.14 3.68 19.49
CA ALA A 597 6.27 5.10 19.29
C ALA A 597 6.54 5.42 17.81
N SER A 598 5.97 6.52 17.32
CA SER A 598 6.34 7.08 16.01
C SER A 598 7.79 7.57 16.06
N PRO A 599 8.55 7.52 14.95
CA PRO A 599 9.75 8.33 14.81
C PRO A 599 9.45 9.81 15.10
N PHE A 600 10.41 10.50 15.69
CA PHE A 600 10.34 11.94 15.97
C PHE A 600 11.74 12.56 16.05
N THR A 601 11.78 13.88 15.86
CA THR A 601 12.94 14.73 16.13
C THR A 601 12.55 15.81 17.15
N THR A 602 13.51 16.27 17.96
CA THR A 602 13.35 17.39 18.89
C THR A 602 14.03 18.68 18.42
N GLU A 603 14.50 18.70 17.19
CA GLU A 603 15.17 19.85 16.57
C GLU A 603 14.28 21.07 16.37
#